data_AF-A0A9D2ELJ1-F1
#
_entry.id   AF-A0A9D2ELJ1-F1
#
_cell.length_a   1.000
_cell.length_b   1.000
_cell.length_c   1.000
_cell.angle_alpha   90.00
_cell.angle_beta   90.00
_cell.angle_gamma   90.00
#
_symmetry.space_group_name_H-M   'P 1'
#
loop_
_entity.id
_entity.type
_entity.pdbx_description
1 polymer ?
#
loop_
_entity_poly.entity_id
_entity_poly.type
_entity_poly.pdbx_seq_one_letter_code
_entity_poly.pdbx_strand_id
1 'polypeptide(L)'
;MRIKRVLNNNVVIAEDVITYASKEKGLELKELIHITLTDHIDGVLTRLKKGISLSNQLTMEISRVYDTEFQIGLYAVNLLREKTGCEVLRDEAAFVAMHFLNNRMDL
;
A
#
# COMPACT_ATOMS: atom_id res chain seq x y z
N MET A 1 -8.38 -19.19 -16.68
CA MET A 1 -7.11 -19.25 -15.90
C MET A 1 -6.45 -17.88 -15.65
N ARG A 2 -7.21 -16.76 -15.66
CA ARG A 2 -6.69 -15.39 -15.45
C ARG A 2 -6.82 -14.91 -13.99
N ILE A 3 -7.77 -15.49 -13.25
CA ILE A 3 -8.14 -15.10 -11.88
C ILE A 3 -7.06 -15.50 -10.85
N LYS A 4 -6.53 -16.73 -10.91
CA LYS A 4 -5.46 -17.20 -10.01
C LYS A 4 -4.15 -16.38 -10.09
N ARG A 5 -3.81 -15.82 -11.25
CA ARG A 5 -2.57 -15.05 -11.42
C ARG A 5 -2.66 -13.65 -10.81
N VAL A 6 -3.86 -13.04 -10.84
CA VAL A 6 -4.11 -11.73 -10.20
C VAL A 6 -4.15 -11.86 -8.68
N LEU A 7 -4.80 -12.92 -8.17
CA LEU A 7 -4.89 -13.26 -6.73
C LEU A 7 -3.55 -13.60 -6.07
N ASN A 8 -2.50 -13.90 -6.85
CA ASN A 8 -1.16 -14.06 -6.29
C ASN A 8 -0.38 -12.75 -6.28
N ASN A 9 -0.68 -11.81 -7.17
CA ASN A 9 0.09 -10.58 -7.28
C ASN A 9 -0.26 -9.56 -6.18
N ASN A 10 -1.53 -9.46 -5.77
CA ASN A 10 -1.93 -8.57 -4.68
C ASN A 10 -1.32 -8.99 -3.34
N VAL A 11 -1.37 -10.29 -3.01
CA VAL A 11 -0.77 -10.85 -1.79
C VAL A 11 0.75 -10.61 -1.79
N VAL A 12 1.44 -10.94 -2.88
CA VAL A 12 2.90 -10.73 -2.96
C VAL A 12 3.26 -9.26 -2.78
N ILE A 13 2.56 -8.34 -3.46
CA ILE A 13 2.82 -6.90 -3.31
C ILE A 13 2.55 -6.44 -1.87
N ALA A 14 1.47 -6.88 -1.25
CA ALA A 14 1.14 -6.52 0.13
C ALA A 14 2.23 -7.03 1.10
N GLU A 15 2.63 -8.30 0.98
CA GLU A 15 3.68 -8.89 1.80
C GLU A 15 5.04 -8.21 1.61
N ASP A 16 5.41 -7.83 0.39
CA ASP A 16 6.64 -7.09 0.12
C ASP A 16 6.64 -5.72 0.83
N VAL A 17 5.48 -5.03 0.84
CA VAL A 17 5.33 -3.74 1.53
C VAL A 17 5.32 -3.90 3.05
N ILE A 18 4.66 -4.93 3.60
CA ILE A 18 4.66 -5.24 5.04
C ILE A 18 6.08 -5.64 5.50
N THR A 19 6.78 -6.42 4.68
CA THR A 19 8.17 -6.81 4.95
C THR A 19 9.08 -5.59 4.94
N TYR A 20 8.92 -4.68 3.98
CA TYR A 20 9.67 -3.43 3.96
C TYR A 20 9.38 -2.57 5.21
N ALA A 21 8.11 -2.44 5.60
CA ALA A 21 7.71 -1.70 6.80
C ALA A 21 8.32 -2.27 8.09
N SER A 22 8.25 -3.59 8.27
CA SER A 22 8.77 -4.25 9.47
C SER A 22 10.29 -4.30 9.51
N LYS A 23 10.97 -4.67 8.42
CA LYS A 23 12.42 -4.86 8.39
C LYS A 23 13.21 -3.58 8.19
N GLU A 24 12.80 -2.75 7.24
CA GLU A 24 13.56 -1.55 6.86
C GLU A 24 13.15 -0.32 7.68
N LYS A 25 11.92 -0.31 8.20
CA LYS A 25 11.39 0.79 9.02
C LYS A 25 11.16 0.43 10.48
N GLY A 26 11.34 -0.83 10.88
CA GLY A 26 11.30 -1.27 12.27
C GLY A 26 9.91 -1.19 12.91
N LEU A 27 8.83 -1.24 12.10
CA LEU A 27 7.46 -1.16 12.61
C LEU A 27 7.01 -2.49 13.20
N GLU A 28 6.44 -2.43 14.41
CA GLU A 28 5.69 -3.53 15.01
C GLU A 28 4.22 -3.43 14.60
N LEU A 29 3.72 -4.47 13.94
CA LEU A 29 2.42 -4.45 13.27
C LEU A 29 1.50 -5.55 13.81
N LYS A 30 0.20 -5.25 13.88
CA LYS A 30 -0.87 -6.22 14.12
C LYS A 30 -0.96 -7.16 12.92
N GLU A 31 -1.17 -8.45 13.16
CA GLU A 31 -1.42 -9.46 12.10
C GLU A 31 -2.55 -9.07 11.13
N LEU A 32 -3.50 -8.24 11.59
CA LEU A 32 -4.59 -7.73 10.77
C LEU A 32 -4.11 -6.97 9.52
N ILE A 33 -2.89 -6.40 9.52
CA ILE A 33 -2.33 -5.68 8.37
C ILE A 33 -2.25 -6.55 7.11
N HIS A 34 -1.98 -7.85 7.27
CA HIS A 34 -1.89 -8.80 6.15
C HIS A 34 -3.23 -8.88 5.40
N ILE A 35 -4.35 -8.75 6.10
CA ILE A 35 -5.68 -8.76 5.49
C ILE A 35 -6.01 -7.39 4.91
N THR A 36 -5.86 -6.32 5.70
CA THR A 36 -6.33 -4.99 5.28
C THR A 36 -5.52 -4.41 4.14
N LEU A 37 -4.20 -4.60 4.14
CA LEU A 37 -3.35 -4.13 3.05
C LEU A 37 -3.56 -4.96 1.79
N THR A 38 -3.71 -6.28 1.91
CA THR A 38 -3.99 -7.15 0.74
C THR A 38 -5.30 -6.75 0.05
N ASP A 39 -6.38 -6.54 0.82
CA ASP A 39 -7.66 -6.07 0.28
C ASP A 39 -7.54 -4.70 -0.40
N HIS A 40 -6.82 -3.78 0.24
CA HIS A 40 -6.55 -2.48 -0.33
C HIS A 40 -5.79 -2.55 -1.67
N ILE A 41 -4.72 -3.35 -1.74
CA ILE A 41 -3.94 -3.56 -2.96
C ILE A 41 -4.80 -4.21 -4.05
N ASP A 42 -5.69 -5.15 -3.72
CA ASP A 42 -6.63 -5.72 -4.68
C ASP A 42 -7.56 -4.64 -5.26
N GLY A 43 -8.07 -3.75 -4.40
CA GLY A 43 -8.84 -2.58 -4.79
C GLY A 43 -8.07 -1.66 -5.73
N VAL A 44 -6.81 -1.35 -5.42
CA VAL A 44 -5.92 -0.55 -6.28
C VAL A 44 -5.77 -1.21 -7.65
N LEU A 45 -5.38 -2.48 -7.70
CA LEU A 45 -5.19 -3.21 -8.97
C LEU A 45 -6.47 -3.27 -9.80
N THR A 46 -7.62 -3.39 -9.15
CA THR A 46 -8.92 -3.37 -9.83
C THR A 46 -9.23 -2.00 -10.43
N ARG A 47 -8.91 -0.91 -9.72
CA ARG A 47 -9.07 0.47 -10.21
C ARG A 47 -8.11 0.79 -11.35
N LEU A 48 -6.84 0.39 -11.23
CA LEU A 48 -5.83 0.60 -12.27
C LEU A 48 -6.22 -0.04 -13.60
N LYS A 49 -6.76 -1.27 -13.57
CA LYS A 49 -7.28 -1.94 -14.78
C LYS A 49 -8.42 -1.20 -15.46
N LYS A 50 -9.13 -0.35 -14.73
CA LYS A 50 -10.24 0.49 -15.23
C LYS A 50 -9.77 1.90 -15.58
N GLY A 51 -8.47 2.23 -15.42
CA GLY A 51 -7.95 3.58 -15.58
C GLY A 51 -8.46 4.57 -14.51
N ILE A 52 -8.92 4.07 -13.36
CA ILE A 52 -9.42 4.90 -12.27
C ILE A 52 -8.28 5.21 -11.31
N SER A 53 -8.05 6.51 -11.08
CA SER A 53 -7.14 7.00 -10.05
C SER A 53 -7.91 7.72 -8.96
N LEU A 54 -7.45 7.57 -7.71
CA LEU A 54 -8.03 8.26 -6.56
C LEU A 54 -7.05 9.29 -6.03
N SER A 55 -7.57 10.42 -5.55
CA SER A 55 -6.82 11.39 -4.76
C SER A 55 -7.13 11.22 -3.28
N ASN A 56 -6.21 11.68 -2.45
CA ASN A 56 -6.37 11.74 -1.01
C ASN A 56 -6.19 13.19 -0.56
N GLN A 57 -7.26 13.77 0.00
CA GLN A 57 -7.30 15.17 0.41
C GLN A 57 -6.33 15.49 1.55
N LEU A 58 -5.81 14.47 2.25
CA LEU A 58 -4.89 14.59 3.38
C LEU A 58 -3.46 14.20 3.02
N THR A 59 -3.14 14.04 1.73
CA THR A 59 -1.80 13.59 1.31
C THR A 59 -0.69 14.48 1.86
N MET A 60 -0.89 15.80 1.89
CA MET A 60 0.12 16.74 2.40
C MET A 60 0.32 16.57 3.90
N GLU A 61 -0.78 16.53 4.65
CA GLU A 61 -0.81 16.41 6.11
C GLU A 61 -0.19 15.08 6.54
N ILE A 62 -0.63 13.96 5.95
CA ILE A 62 -0.10 12.63 6.24
C ILE A 62 1.39 12.58 5.92
N SER A 63 1.83 13.12 4.78
CA SER A 63 3.26 13.11 4.42
C SER A 63 4.15 13.93 5.36
N ARG A 64 3.58 14.90 6.09
CA ARG A 64 4.33 15.75 7.03
C ARG A 64 4.33 15.17 8.44
N VAL A 65 3.20 14.63 8.89
CA VAL A 65 3.02 14.15 10.27
C VAL A 65 3.49 12.71 10.42
N TYR A 66 3.23 11.87 9.42
CA TYR A 66 3.51 10.44 9.43
C TYR A 66 4.49 10.07 8.31
N ASP A 67 5.67 10.72 8.32
CA ASP A 67 6.66 10.56 7.24
C ASP A 67 7.06 9.09 7.07
N THR A 68 7.31 8.35 8.16
CA THR A 68 7.69 6.92 8.09
C THR A 68 6.67 6.09 7.32
N GLU A 69 5.38 6.17 7.69
CA GLU A 69 4.29 5.46 7.03
C GLU A 69 4.05 5.95 5.61
N PHE A 70 4.25 7.26 5.38
CA PHE A 70 4.16 7.82 4.04
C PHE A 70 5.29 7.33 3.12
N GLN A 71 6.52 7.17 3.62
CA GLN A 71 7.63 6.57 2.87
C GLN A 71 7.36 5.10 2.51
N ILE A 72 6.69 4.35 3.39
CA ILE A 72 6.24 2.99 3.09
C ILE A 72 5.17 3.01 2.00
N GLY A 73 4.24 3.97 2.06
CA GLY A 73 3.28 4.21 0.99
C GLY A 73 3.95 4.52 -0.35
N LEU A 74 5.01 5.34 -0.36
CA LEU A 74 5.77 5.65 -1.58
C LEU A 74 6.47 4.42 -2.13
N TYR A 75 7.02 3.57 -1.27
CA TYR A 75 7.57 2.28 -1.66
C TYR A 75 6.50 1.41 -2.34
N ALA A 76 5.30 1.31 -1.74
CA ALA A 76 4.18 0.58 -2.33
C ALA A 76 3.77 1.13 -3.70
N VAL A 77 3.69 2.46 -3.85
CA VAL A 77 3.39 3.11 -5.13
C VAL A 77 4.40 2.75 -6.20
N ASN A 78 5.70 2.78 -5.88
CA ASN A 78 6.75 2.41 -6.82
C ASN A 78 6.70 0.93 -7.20
N LEU A 79 6.49 0.05 -6.23
CA LEU A 79 6.33 -1.39 -6.46
C LEU A 79 5.12 -1.67 -7.36
N LEU A 80 3.98 -1.01 -7.12
CA LEU A 80 2.79 -1.13 -7.97
C LEU A 80 3.07 -0.69 -9.40
N ARG A 81 3.75 0.45 -9.60
CA ARG A 81 4.14 0.92 -10.94
C ARG A 81 5.04 -0.10 -11.65
N GLU A 82 6.04 -0.64 -10.97
CA GLU A 82 6.95 -1.65 -11.52
C GLU A 82 6.19 -2.93 -11.92
N LYS A 83 5.33 -3.46 -11.05
CA LYS A 83 4.64 -4.74 -11.28
C LYS A 83 3.51 -4.64 -12.29
N THR A 84 2.89 -3.47 -12.45
CA THR A 84 1.71 -3.29 -13.30
C THR A 84 2.00 -2.58 -14.61
N GLY A 85 3.07 -1.77 -14.67
CA GLY A 85 3.32 -0.83 -15.77
C GLY A 85 2.29 0.31 -15.85
N CYS A 86 1.40 0.43 -14.87
CA CYS A 86 0.40 1.49 -14.82
C CYS A 86 0.94 2.72 -14.10
N GLU A 87 0.39 3.88 -14.45
CA GLU A 87 0.55 5.08 -13.62
C GLU A 87 -0.24 4.91 -12.32
N VAL A 88 0.43 5.17 -11.20
CA VAL A 88 -0.16 5.13 -9.85
C VAL A 88 0.10 6.49 -9.22
N LEU A 89 -0.93 7.19 -8.77
CA LEU A 89 -0.76 8.53 -8.18
C LEU A 89 -0.03 8.46 -6.83
N ARG A 90 0.70 9.53 -6.51
CA ARG A 90 1.36 9.69 -5.21
C ARG A 90 0.38 9.58 -4.04
N ASP A 91 -0.86 10.04 -4.23
CA ASP A 91 -1.94 9.99 -3.26
C ASP A 91 -2.24 8.58 -2.73
N GLU A 92 -1.96 7.53 -3.50
CA GLU A 92 -2.11 6.15 -3.00
C GLU A 92 -1.14 5.85 -1.85
N ALA A 93 0.00 6.54 -1.78
CA ALA A 93 0.92 6.43 -0.65
C ALA A 93 0.25 6.89 0.66
N ALA A 94 -0.63 7.88 0.62
CA ALA A 94 -1.35 8.32 1.80
C ALA A 94 -2.38 7.29 2.27
N PHE A 95 -3.09 6.63 1.34
CA PHE A 95 -4.00 5.53 1.70
C PHE A 95 -3.25 4.34 2.29
N VAL A 96 -2.12 3.95 1.70
CA VAL A 96 -1.27 2.88 2.24
C VAL A 96 -0.73 3.25 3.63
N ALA A 97 -0.27 4.49 3.82
CA ALA A 97 0.20 4.97 5.12
C ALA A 97 -0.87 4.80 6.21
N MET A 98 -2.13 5.11 5.92
CA MET A 98 -3.24 4.93 6.86
C MET A 98 -3.44 3.47 7.29
N HIS A 99 -3.19 2.50 6.42
CA HIS A 99 -3.23 1.08 6.82
C HIS A 99 -2.17 0.75 7.86
N PHE A 100 -0.96 1.30 7.72
CA PHE A 100 0.09 1.10 8.72
C PHE A 100 -0.24 1.81 10.03
N LEU A 101 -0.70 3.06 9.98
CA LEU A 101 -1.11 3.81 11.19
C LEU A 101 -2.16 3.06 12.01
N ASN A 102 -3.18 2.49 11.36
CA ASN A 102 -4.25 1.76 12.04
C ASN A 102 -3.79 0.41 12.63
N ASN A 103 -2.69 -0.14 12.11
CA ASN A 103 -2.21 -1.47 12.46
C ASN A 103 -0.88 -1.49 13.21
N ARG A 104 -0.36 -0.34 13.64
CA ARG A 104 0.77 -0.30 14.58
C ARG A 104 0.38 -0.90 15.93
N MET A 105 1.34 -1.55 16.58
CA MET A 105 1.17 -2.13 17.92
C MET A 105 1.44 -1.11 19.03
N ASP A 106 2.20 -0.06 18.73
CA ASP A 106 2.71 0.95 19.65
C ASP A 106 1.96 2.29 19.61
N LEU A 107 0.87 2.35 18.84
CA LEU A 107 -0.12 3.43 18.77
C LEU A 107 -1.51 2.91 19.16
#